data_AF-A0A7K2ZRA6-F1
#
_entry.id   AF-A0A7K2ZRA6-F1
#
_cell.length_a   1.000
_cell.length_b   1.000
_cell.length_c   1.000
_cell.angle_alpha   90.00
_cell.angle_beta   90.00
_cell.angle_gamma   90.00
#
_symmetry.space_group_name_H-M   'P 1'
#
loop_
_entity.id
_entity.type
_entity.pdbx_description
1 polymer ?
#
loop_
_entity_poly.entity_id
_entity_poly.type
_entity_poly.pdbx_seq_one_letter_code
_entity_poly.pdbx_strand_id
1 'polypeptide(L)'
;MPVLVVLPDGQEVTARLWARRETPRGWLYQVGLPAYRNTADGDVQAAEYRVWVRAPDHVRPVDGVSYDAVPTERLPPPSSVREALGPRRPSGWVLQKAGGRGPG
;
A
#
# COMPACT_ATOMS: atom_id res chain seq x y z
N MET A 1 5.10 -11.32 -12.45
CA MET A 1 3.89 -11.23 -13.30
C MET A 1 3.98 -9.98 -14.16
N PRO A 2 3.59 -9.99 -15.44
CA PRO A 2 3.72 -8.82 -16.30
C PRO A 2 2.74 -7.71 -15.89
N VAL A 3 3.16 -6.45 -15.99
CA VAL A 3 2.33 -5.24 -15.83
C VAL A 3 2.80 -4.18 -16.81
N LEU A 4 1.91 -3.25 -17.18
CA LEU A 4 2.28 -2.06 -17.94
C LEU A 4 2.61 -0.93 -16.96
N VAL A 5 3.81 -0.36 -17.07
CA VAL A 5 4.25 0.80 -16.28
C VAL A 5 4.24 2.02 -17.17
N VAL A 6 3.53 3.07 -16.75
CA VAL A 6 3.50 4.37 -17.42
C VAL A 6 4.60 5.25 -16.83
N LEU A 7 5.62 5.55 -17.63
CA LEU A 7 6.72 6.43 -17.26
C LEU A 7 6.28 7.91 -17.25
N PRO A 8 7.05 8.83 -16.64
CA PRO A 8 6.66 10.24 -16.52
C PRO A 8 6.41 10.97 -17.84
N ASP A 9 7.02 10.51 -18.93
CA ASP A 9 6.82 11.02 -20.30
C ASP A 9 5.59 10.40 -21.00
N GLY A 10 4.86 9.53 -20.32
CA GLY A 10 3.71 8.81 -20.86
C GLY A 10 4.06 7.52 -21.60
N GLN A 11 5.35 7.17 -21.71
CA GLN A 11 5.76 5.91 -22.34
C GLN A 11 5.27 4.71 -21.51
N GLU A 12 4.68 3.73 -22.17
CA GLU A 12 4.29 2.46 -21.54
C GLU A 12 5.39 1.40 -21.75
N VAL A 13 5.80 0.75 -20.65
CA VAL A 13 6.79 -0.33 -20.67
C VAL A 13 6.23 -1.56 -19.97
N THR A 14 6.33 -2.72 -20.62
CA THR A 14 6.02 -4.01 -19.98
C THR A 14 7.12 -4.33 -18.95
N ALA A 15 6.74 -4.40 -17.69
CA ALA A 15 7.63 -4.66 -16.56
C ALA A 15 7.15 -5.87 -15.74
N ARG A 16 7.94 -6.27 -14.76
CA ARG A 16 7.59 -7.36 -13.85
C ARG A 16 7.05 -6.83 -12.52
N LEU A 17 5.82 -7.17 -12.19
CA LEU A 17 5.27 -7.06 -10.84
C LEU A 17 5.83 -8.18 -9.96
N TRP A 18 6.47 -7.78 -8.86
CA TRP A 18 7.08 -8.65 -7.86
C TRP A 18 6.23 -8.79 -6.60
N ALA A 19 5.64 -7.70 -6.12
CA ALA A 19 4.85 -7.69 -4.90
C ALA A 19 3.82 -6.56 -4.91
N ARG A 20 2.78 -6.71 -4.08
CA ARG A 20 1.77 -5.69 -3.80
C ARG A 20 1.73 -5.45 -2.30
N ARG A 21 1.59 -4.19 -1.91
CA ARG A 21 1.39 -3.81 -0.51
C ARG A 21 0.30 -2.79 -0.40
N GLU A 22 -0.66 -3.06 0.46
CA GLU A 22 -1.71 -2.13 0.84
C GLU A 22 -1.16 -1.11 1.84
N THR A 23 -1.51 0.16 1.65
CA THR A 23 -1.17 1.25 2.57
C THR A 23 -2.42 2.06 2.87
N PRO A 24 -2.42 2.92 3.91
CA PRO A 24 -3.59 3.74 4.21
C PRO A 24 -4.00 4.69 3.08
N ARG A 25 -3.07 4.97 2.15
CA ARG A 25 -3.33 5.80 0.98
C ARG A 25 -3.79 4.98 -0.23
N GLY A 26 -3.79 3.65 -0.19
CA GLY A 26 -4.04 2.76 -1.32
C GLY A 26 -2.86 1.83 -1.62
N TRP A 27 -2.80 1.30 -2.84
CA TRP A 27 -1.83 0.24 -3.17
C TRP A 27 -0.47 0.79 -3.63
N LEU A 28 0.59 0.07 -3.22
CA LEU A 28 1.93 0.18 -3.77
C LEU A 28 2.29 -1.13 -4.45
N TYR A 29 2.80 -1.04 -5.67
CA TYR A 29 3.25 -2.19 -6.46
C TYR A 29 4.76 -2.13 -6.60
N GLN A 30 5.45 -3.22 -6.27
CA GLN A 30 6.88 -3.36 -6.52
C GLN A 30 7.08 -3.84 -7.94
N VAL A 31 7.51 -2.94 -8.82
CA VAL A 31 7.78 -3.24 -10.22
C VAL A 31 9.28 -3.34 -10.45
N GLY A 32 9.69 -4.30 -11.25
CA GLY A 32 11.03 -4.45 -11.78
C GLY A 32 11.05 -3.98 -13.22
N LEU A 33 11.63 -2.79 -13.44
CA LEU A 33 11.79 -2.20 -14.77
C LEU A 33 12.99 -2.86 -15.46
N PRO A 34 12.85 -3.28 -16.73
CA PRO A 34 13.98 -3.78 -17.50
C PRO A 34 14.99 -2.64 -17.72
N ALA A 35 16.26 -2.94 -17.51
CA ALA A 35 17.34 -1.99 -17.68
C ALA A 35 18.56 -2.68 -18.27
N TYR A 36 19.49 -1.89 -18.81
CA TYR A 36 20.85 -2.31 -19.07
C TYR A 36 21.78 -1.65 -18.05
N ARG A 37 22.84 -2.35 -17.68
CA ARG A 37 23.94 -1.80 -16.90
C ARG A 37 25.26 -2.16 -17.55
N ASN A 38 26.27 -1.31 -17.37
CA ASN A 38 27.62 -1.61 -17.78
C ASN A 38 28.36 -2.35 -16.66
N THR A 39 29.21 -3.31 -17.02
CA THR A 39 30.18 -3.92 -16.11
C THR A 39 31.40 -3.01 -15.95
N ALA A 40 32.27 -3.35 -14.99
CA ALA A 40 33.54 -2.67 -14.83
C ALA A 40 34.44 -2.79 -16.08
N ASP A 41 34.27 -3.88 -16.83
CA ASP A 41 35.03 -4.18 -18.05
C ASP A 41 34.45 -3.49 -19.31
N GLY A 42 33.32 -2.77 -19.17
CA GLY A 42 32.67 -2.04 -20.26
C GLY A 42 31.63 -2.84 -21.04
N ASP A 43 31.35 -4.09 -20.65
CA ASP A 43 30.31 -4.91 -21.26
C ASP A 43 28.90 -4.48 -20.83
N VAL A 44 27.92 -4.70 -21.69
CA VAL A 44 26.50 -4.42 -21.40
C VAL A 44 25.80 -5.69 -20.90
N GLN A 45 25.11 -5.59 -19.76
CA GLN A 45 24.33 -6.69 -19.19
C GLN A 45 22.89 -6.28 -18.91
N ALA A 46 21.97 -7.24 -19.09
CA ALA A 46 20.59 -7.08 -18.64
C ALA A 46 20.52 -6.93 -17.11
N ALA A 47 19.65 -6.03 -16.67
CA ALA A 47 19.43 -5.71 -15.27
C ALA A 47 17.95 -5.41 -15.01
N GLU A 48 17.59 -5.35 -13.74
CA GLU A 48 16.26 -4.97 -13.29
C GLU A 48 16.39 -3.88 -12.23
N TYR A 49 15.73 -2.73 -12.45
CA TYR A 49 15.59 -1.69 -11.45
C TYR A 49 14.26 -1.84 -10.72
N ARG A 50 14.31 -2.17 -9.42
CA ARG A 50 13.11 -2.39 -8.61
C ARG A 50 12.69 -1.12 -7.88
N VAL A 51 11.42 -0.76 -8.01
CA VAL A 51 10.83 0.42 -7.39
C VAL A 51 9.40 0.16 -6.92
N TRP A 52 9.00 0.82 -5.83
CA TRP A 52 7.61 0.84 -5.37
C TRP A 52 6.90 2.05 -5.98
N VAL A 53 5.82 1.79 -6.72
CA VAL A 53 5.04 2.83 -7.40
C VAL A 53 3.58 2.75 -6.97
N ARG A 54 2.88 3.88 -7.07
CA ARG A 54 1.45 3.98 -6.76
C ARG A 54 0.63 3.32 -7.86
N ALA A 55 -0.29 2.47 -7.45
CA ALA A 55 -1.30 1.89 -8.33
C ALA A 55 -2.67 2.48 -8.00
N PRO A 56 -3.52 2.76 -9.01
CA PRO A 56 -3.33 2.46 -10.44
C PRO A 56 -2.58 3.56 -11.22
N ASP A 57 -2.16 4.65 -10.58
CA ASP A 57 -1.66 5.87 -11.22
C ASP A 57 -0.56 5.63 -12.27
N HIS A 58 0.41 4.77 -11.96
CA HIS A 58 1.57 4.52 -12.83
C HIS A 58 1.67 3.07 -13.31
N VAL A 59 0.73 2.20 -12.92
CA VAL A 59 0.78 0.77 -13.23
C VAL A 59 -0.60 0.25 -13.58
N ARG A 60 -0.67 -0.45 -14.72
CA ARG A 60 -1.87 -1.11 -15.22
C ARG A 60 -1.65 -2.63 -15.30
N PRO A 61 -2.67 -3.44 -14.97
CA PRO A 61 -2.64 -4.86 -15.25
C PRO A 61 -2.60 -5.10 -16.77
N VAL A 62 -2.09 -6.25 -17.17
CA VAL A 62 -2.17 -6.78 -18.52
C VAL A 62 -3.42 -7.66 -18.58
N ASP A 63 -4.24 -7.46 -19.60
CA ASP A 63 -5.48 -8.20 -19.78
C ASP A 63 -5.22 -9.71 -19.94
N GLY A 64 -6.10 -10.53 -19.35
CA GLY A 64 -6.01 -11.99 -19.40
C GLY A 64 -4.95 -12.62 -18.48
N VAL A 65 -4.22 -11.84 -17.69
CA VAL A 65 -3.21 -12.34 -16.74
C VAL A 65 -3.79 -12.46 -15.33
N SER A 66 -3.65 -13.63 -14.70
CA SER A 66 -3.93 -13.79 -13.27
C SER A 66 -2.77 -13.25 -12.42
N TYR A 67 -3.11 -12.54 -11.34
CA TYR A 67 -2.18 -11.95 -10.39
C TYR A 67 -2.25 -12.59 -8.99
N ASP A 68 -2.92 -13.74 -8.87
CA ASP A 68 -3.17 -14.36 -7.56
C ASP A 68 -1.88 -14.86 -6.90
N ALA A 69 -0.91 -15.29 -7.72
CA ALA A 69 0.40 -15.71 -7.25
C ALA A 69 1.34 -14.55 -6.87
N VAL A 70 0.93 -13.28 -7.01
CA VAL A 70 1.76 -12.14 -6.61
C VAL A 70 1.71 -11.98 -5.09
N PRO A 71 2.86 -12.04 -4.39
CA PRO A 71 2.95 -11.76 -2.96
C PRO A 71 2.23 -10.45 -2.61
N THR A 72 1.30 -10.52 -1.65
CA THR A 72 0.40 -9.41 -1.32
C THR A 72 0.34 -9.22 0.18
N GLU A 73 0.88 -8.10 0.64
CA GLU A 73 0.77 -7.64 2.02
C GLU A 73 -0.47 -6.73 2.13
N ARG A 74 -1.42 -7.11 2.99
CA ARG A 74 -2.62 -6.32 3.28
C ARG A 74 -2.47 -5.60 4.60
N LEU A 75 -3.15 -4.46 4.74
CA LEU A 75 -3.27 -3.85 6.04
C LEU A 75 -4.02 -4.79 6.99
N PRO A 76 -3.68 -4.80 8.29
CA PRO A 76 -4.49 -5.51 9.25
C PRO A 76 -5.93 -4.95 9.20
N PRO A 77 -6.95 -5.82 9.34
CA PRO A 77 -8.32 -5.36 9.37
C PRO A 77 -8.50 -4.35 10.52
N PRO A 78 -9.37 -3.34 10.36
CA PRO A 78 -9.72 -2.46 11.47
C PRO A 78 -10.20 -3.32 12.64
N SER A 79 -9.76 -2.99 13.86
CA SER A 79 -10.17 -3.78 15.02
C SER A 79 -11.68 -3.69 15.20
N SER A 80 -12.34 -4.84 15.30
CA SER A 80 -13.78 -4.94 15.59
C SER A 80 -14.17 -4.17 16.85
N VAL A 81 -13.25 -4.05 17.81
CA VAL A 81 -13.38 -3.24 19.03
C VAL A 81 -13.51 -1.74 18.72
N ARG A 82 -12.82 -1.21 17.70
CA ARG A 82 -12.91 0.19 17.29
C ARG A 82 -14.20 0.47 16.52
N GLU A 83 -14.70 -0.50 15.76
CA GLU A 83 -16.02 -0.41 15.12
C GLU A 83 -17.16 -0.46 16.15
N ALA A 84 -17.08 -1.38 17.12
CA ALA A 84 -18.09 -1.53 18.17
C ALA A 84 -18.13 -0.35 19.16
N LEU A 85 -16.97 0.25 19.49
CA LEU A 85 -16.88 1.34 20.47
C LEU A 85 -16.99 2.74 19.85
N GLY A 86 -17.02 2.87 18.52
CA GLY A 86 -17.03 4.16 17.82
C GLY A 86 -15.76 5.00 18.08
N PRO A 87 -15.73 6.27 17.63
CA PRO A 87 -14.65 7.19 17.97
C PRO A 87 -14.53 7.27 19.49
N ARG A 88 -13.32 7.10 20.04
CA ARG A 88 -13.09 7.24 21.49
C ARG A 88 -13.64 8.59 21.94
N ARG A 89 -14.74 8.57 22.70
CA ARG A 89 -15.20 9.75 23.42
C ARG A 89 -14.04 10.18 24.32
N PRO A 90 -13.61 11.46 24.31
CA PRO A 90 -12.54 11.89 25.21
C PRO A 90 -12.92 11.51 26.64
N SER A 91 -11.95 10.99 27.38
CA SER A 91 -12.09 10.61 28.79
C SER A 91 -12.39 11.87 29.62
N GLY A 92 -13.67 12.22 29.71
CA GLY A 92 -14.18 13.26 30.59
C GLY A 92 -14.65 12.63 31.89
N TRP A 93 -14.08 13.05 33.02
CA TRP A 93 -14.59 12.71 34.34
C TRP A 93 -16.01 13.26 34.50
N VAL A 94 -16.99 12.39 34.82
CA VAL A 94 -18.33 12.83 35.20
C VAL A 94 -18.38 12.94 36.73
N LEU A 95 -18.47 14.16 37.25
CA LEU A 95 -18.77 14.44 38.66
C LEU A 95 -20.25 14.14 38.91
N GLN A 96 -20.54 13.06 39.64
CA GLN A 96 -21.87 12.78 40.15
C GLN A 96 -22.02 13.46 41.51
N LYS A 97 -22.96 14.42 41.64
CA LYS A 97 -23.27 15.01 42.95
C LYS A 97 -23.92 13.96 43.83
N ALA A 98 -23.25 13.57 44.90
CA ALA A 98 -23.88 12.87 46.02
C ALA A 98 -24.93 13.80 46.62
N GLY A 99 -26.19 13.35 46.63
CA GLY A 99 -27.32 14.12 47.16
C GLY A 99 -27.12 14.41 48.64
N GLY A 100 -26.89 15.68 48.97
CA GLY A 100 -26.93 16.15 50.34
C GLY A 100 -28.38 16.28 50.80
N ARG A 101 -28.80 15.48 51.77
CA ARG A 101 -29.95 15.79 52.62
C ARG A 101 -29.41 16.39 53.91
N GLY A 102 -29.53 17.72 54.03
CA GLY A 102 -29.20 18.45 55.25
C GLY A 102 -30.18 18.12 56.39
N PRO A 103 -29.78 18.37 57.66
CA PRO A 103 -30.58 18.05 58.83
C PRO A 103 -31.68 19.09 59.03
N GLY A 104 -32.87 18.61 59.38
CA GLY A 104 -34.04 19.38 59.81
C GLY A 104 -34.94 18.47 60.62
#